data_AF-A0A319ENB1-F1
#
_entry.id   AF-A0A319ENB1-F1
#
_cell.length_a   1.000
_cell.length_b   1.000
_cell.length_c   1.000
_cell.angle_alpha   90.00
_cell.angle_beta   90.00
_cell.angle_gamma   90.00
#
_symmetry.space_group_name_H-M   'P 1'
#
loop_
_entity.id
_entity.type
_entity.pdbx_description
1 polymer ?
#
loop_
_entity_poly.entity_id
_entity_poly.type
_entity_poly.pdbx_seq_one_letter_code
_entity_poly.pdbx_strand_id
1 'polypeptide(L)'
;MTEIIIATDASNSLHCWISDNGAPSETTIPIETIIQDPFSYIFAFRNAYHLFISFSNEIIYNEITRHVRIIRLYILRELQIIYPYRCTSPAIIIPTPASSFSSTTSTTTTSGDVCNDAILPNLENIMEKWRFACRAIPNGHDINFVCFELSAPDGYMPSGISRMLQIISTVLSLKEREKGRFRCGLEGCSPAAAARFDPCLVGNVAIVGWSLLNE
;
A
#
# COMPACT_ATOMS: atom_id res chain seq x y z
N MET A 1 12.17 -20.06 1.61
CA MET A 1 12.56 -18.88 0.83
C MET A 1 12.66 -17.70 1.77
N THR A 2 13.67 -16.85 1.57
CA THR A 2 13.91 -15.62 2.33
C THR A 2 13.26 -14.46 1.60
N GLU A 3 12.43 -13.68 2.29
CA GLU A 3 11.89 -12.46 1.71
C GLU A 3 12.91 -11.32 1.83
N ILE A 4 13.07 -10.54 0.78
CA ILE A 4 13.97 -9.39 0.73
C ILE A 4 13.23 -8.16 0.21
N ILE A 5 13.46 -7.01 0.82
CA ILE A 5 12.99 -5.72 0.30
C ILE A 5 14.09 -5.13 -0.56
N ILE A 6 13.69 -4.66 -1.75
CA ILE A 6 14.56 -3.86 -2.61
C ILE A 6 14.15 -2.40 -2.57
N ALA A 7 15.13 -1.54 -2.34
CA ALA A 7 14.99 -0.11 -2.53
C ALA A 7 16.18 0.45 -3.29
N THR A 8 15.96 1.60 -3.90
CA THR A 8 16.96 2.39 -4.60
C THR A 8 17.02 3.75 -3.94
N ASP A 9 18.20 4.19 -3.53
CA ASP A 9 18.33 5.54 -2.98
C ASP A 9 18.32 6.62 -4.09
N ALA A 10 18.47 7.89 -3.70
CA ALA A 10 18.47 9.02 -4.64
C ALA A 10 19.64 8.99 -5.66
N SER A 11 20.68 8.20 -5.39
CA SER A 11 21.80 7.96 -6.30
C SER A 11 21.61 6.74 -7.21
N ASN A 12 20.44 6.09 -7.14
CA ASN A 12 20.14 4.80 -7.76
C ASN A 12 21.01 3.65 -7.25
N SER A 13 21.63 3.79 -6.07
CA SER A 13 22.31 2.65 -5.44
C SER A 13 21.27 1.69 -4.88
N LEU A 14 21.47 0.40 -5.14
CA LEU A 14 20.53 -0.64 -4.76
C LEU A 14 20.83 -1.15 -3.36
N HIS A 15 19.78 -1.30 -2.57
CA HIS A 15 19.85 -1.79 -1.21
C HIS A 15 18.87 -2.95 -1.02
N CYS A 16 19.36 -4.04 -0.44
CA CYS A 16 18.59 -5.24 -0.14
C CYS A 16 18.61 -5.53 1.36
N TRP A 17 17.44 -5.63 1.96
CA TRP A 17 17.28 -6.03 3.37
C TRP A 17 16.48 -7.30 3.46
N ILE A 18 16.85 -8.19 4.39
CA ILE A 18 15.97 -9.28 4.79
C ILE A 18 14.68 -8.66 5.34
N SER A 19 13.55 -9.24 4.97
CA SER A 19 12.23 -8.78 5.33
C SER A 19 11.44 -9.90 5.99
N ASP A 20 10.60 -9.53 6.94
CA ASP A 20 9.57 -10.39 7.50
C ASP A 20 8.20 -9.76 7.25
N ASN A 21 7.40 -10.40 6.39
CA ASN A 21 6.07 -9.94 5.98
C ASN A 21 6.05 -8.46 5.57
N GLY A 22 7.02 -8.08 4.76
CA GLY A 22 7.20 -6.73 4.24
C GLY A 22 7.83 -5.76 5.22
N ALA A 23 8.17 -6.13 6.45
CA ALA A 23 8.92 -5.28 7.37
C ALA A 23 10.44 -5.50 7.21
N PRO A 24 11.25 -4.46 6.90
CA PRO A 24 12.69 -4.61 6.76
C PRO A 24 13.31 -4.89 8.13
N SER A 25 14.21 -5.87 8.17
CA SER A 25 15.11 -6.10 9.28
C SER A 25 16.34 -5.18 9.20
N GLU A 26 17.15 -5.18 10.26
CA GLU A 26 18.45 -4.49 10.26
C GLU A 26 19.52 -5.21 9.42
N THR A 27 19.22 -6.42 8.93
CA THR A 27 20.17 -7.24 8.17
C THR A 27 20.10 -6.93 6.69
N THR A 28 21.17 -6.38 6.14
CA THR A 28 21.36 -6.25 4.69
C THR A 28 21.90 -7.54 4.11
N ILE A 29 21.61 -7.77 2.83
CA ILE A 29 22.13 -8.90 2.07
C ILE A 29 22.84 -8.39 0.80
N PRO A 30 24.07 -8.84 0.52
CA PRO A 30 24.77 -8.48 -0.72
C PRO A 30 24.05 -9.03 -1.95
N ILE A 31 24.08 -8.27 -3.04
CA ILE A 31 23.48 -8.65 -4.33
C ILE A 31 24.14 -9.94 -4.85
N GLU A 32 25.45 -10.08 -4.66
CA GLU A 32 26.24 -11.24 -5.09
C GLU A 32 25.74 -12.54 -4.44
N THR A 33 25.25 -12.45 -3.19
CA THR A 33 24.67 -13.60 -2.48
C THR A 33 23.29 -13.96 -3.04
N ILE A 34 22.50 -12.97 -3.45
CA ILE A 34 21.17 -13.19 -4.03
C ILE A 34 21.31 -13.86 -5.41
N ILE A 35 22.22 -13.39 -6.27
CA ILE A 35 22.37 -13.91 -7.63
C ILE A 35 22.97 -15.33 -7.68
N GLN A 36 23.67 -15.77 -6.63
CA GLN A 36 24.17 -17.14 -6.53
C GLN A 36 23.04 -18.17 -6.42
N ASP A 37 21.95 -17.81 -5.74
CA ASP A 37 20.76 -18.66 -5.63
C ASP A 37 19.47 -17.81 -5.60
N PRO A 38 19.06 -17.24 -6.75
CA PRO A 38 17.94 -16.30 -6.78
C PRO A 38 16.59 -16.95 -6.46
N PHE A 39 16.49 -18.28 -6.58
CA PHE A 39 15.25 -19.02 -6.31
C PHE A 39 14.98 -19.20 -4.81
N SER A 40 16.00 -18.98 -3.98
CA SER A 40 15.82 -18.94 -2.52
C SER A 40 15.14 -17.66 -2.04
N TYR A 41 14.92 -16.66 -2.90
CA TYR A 41 14.43 -15.34 -2.50
C TYR A 41 13.06 -14.97 -3.05
N ILE A 42 12.30 -14.26 -2.22
CA ILE A 42 11.06 -13.57 -2.60
C ILE A 42 11.33 -12.07 -2.57
N PHE A 43 10.99 -11.37 -3.64
CA PHE A 43 11.27 -9.94 -3.76
C PHE A 43 10.05 -9.12 -3.37
N ALA A 44 10.17 -8.41 -2.25
CA ALA A 44 9.13 -7.57 -1.70
C ALA A 44 9.31 -6.10 -2.10
N PHE A 45 8.21 -5.47 -2.52
CA PHE A 45 8.16 -4.03 -2.80
C PHE A 45 7.06 -3.37 -1.99
N ARG A 46 7.40 -2.24 -1.37
CA ARG A 46 6.50 -1.45 -0.51
C ARG A 46 6.20 -0.05 -1.05
N ASN A 47 6.90 0.32 -2.12
CA ASN A 47 6.83 1.63 -2.74
C ASN A 47 6.80 1.42 -4.25
N ALA A 48 5.81 2.01 -4.91
CA ALA A 48 5.64 1.92 -6.35
C ALA A 48 6.87 2.44 -7.13
N TYR A 49 7.57 3.46 -6.60
CA TYR A 49 8.78 3.99 -7.20
C TYR A 49 9.91 2.95 -7.28
N HIS A 50 10.20 2.26 -6.17
CA HIS A 50 11.24 1.23 -6.16
C HIS A 50 10.88 0.06 -7.06
N LEU A 51 9.61 -0.35 -7.10
CA LEU A 51 9.15 -1.37 -8.04
C LEU A 51 9.38 -0.93 -9.49
N PHE A 52 8.96 0.29 -9.83
CA PHE A 52 9.11 0.83 -11.18
C PHE A 52 10.57 0.91 -11.61
N ILE A 53 11.43 1.55 -10.81
CA ILE A 53 12.85 1.71 -11.12
C ILE A 53 13.53 0.35 -11.23
N SER A 54 13.19 -0.60 -10.34
CA SER A 54 13.81 -1.91 -10.35
C SER A 54 13.57 -2.70 -11.63
N PHE A 55 12.47 -2.46 -12.34
CA PHE A 55 12.16 -3.14 -13.61
C PHE A 55 12.36 -2.26 -14.87
N SER A 56 12.46 -0.94 -14.71
CA SER A 56 12.59 -0.01 -15.85
C SER A 56 14.02 0.49 -16.07
N ASN A 57 14.86 0.49 -15.04
CA ASN A 57 16.27 0.85 -15.17
C ASN A 57 17.07 -0.37 -15.64
N GLU A 58 17.72 -0.25 -16.80
CA GLU A 58 18.46 -1.35 -17.43
C GLU A 58 19.62 -1.88 -16.57
N ILE A 59 20.31 -1.00 -15.83
CA ILE A 59 21.43 -1.37 -14.97
C ILE A 59 20.91 -2.25 -13.83
N ILE A 60 19.91 -1.74 -13.09
CA ILE A 60 19.31 -2.46 -11.96
C ILE A 60 18.67 -3.77 -12.42
N TYR A 61 17.99 -3.74 -13.57
CA TYR A 61 17.36 -4.93 -14.12
C TYR A 61 18.37 -6.03 -14.42
N ASN A 62 19.48 -5.67 -15.08
CA ASN A 62 20.51 -6.63 -15.43
C ASN A 62 21.30 -7.13 -14.22
N GLU A 63 21.47 -6.28 -13.21
CA GLU A 63 22.22 -6.58 -11.99
C GLU A 63 21.46 -7.56 -11.08
N ILE A 64 20.15 -7.37 -10.89
CA ILE A 64 19.40 -8.17 -9.92
C ILE A 64 18.00 -8.60 -10.37
N THR A 65 17.14 -7.69 -10.86
CA THR A 65 15.71 -8.04 -10.94
C THR A 65 15.34 -8.94 -12.11
N ARG A 66 16.19 -9.08 -13.13
CA ARG A 66 16.02 -10.12 -14.16
C ARG A 66 16.00 -11.55 -13.58
N HIS A 67 16.57 -11.74 -12.39
CA HIS A 67 16.63 -13.02 -11.69
C HIS A 67 15.40 -13.28 -10.81
N VAL A 68 14.57 -12.27 -10.58
CA VAL A 68 13.36 -12.37 -9.76
C VAL A 68 12.39 -13.37 -10.39
N ARG A 69 11.82 -14.26 -9.59
CA ARG A 69 10.71 -15.10 -10.02
C ARG A 69 9.43 -14.82 -9.28
N ILE A 70 9.55 -14.46 -8.00
CA ILE A 70 8.43 -14.29 -7.10
C ILE A 70 8.47 -12.88 -6.53
N ILE A 71 7.37 -12.16 -6.71
CA ILE A 71 7.18 -10.79 -6.25
C ILE A 71 6.06 -10.76 -5.21
N ARG A 72 6.32 -10.07 -4.10
CA ARG A 72 5.33 -9.68 -3.09
C ARG A 72 5.17 -8.18 -3.06
N LEU A 73 3.93 -7.71 -3.00
CA LEU A 73 3.63 -6.29 -2.98
C LEU A 73 2.94 -5.91 -1.67
N TYR A 74 3.40 -4.83 -1.05
CA TYR A 74 2.82 -4.23 0.14
C TYR A 74 2.31 -2.83 -0.23
N ILE A 75 1.03 -2.75 -0.54
CA ILE A 75 0.37 -1.58 -1.10
C ILE A 75 -0.32 -0.81 0.03
N LEU A 76 -0.53 0.50 -0.15
CA LEU A 76 -1.24 1.39 0.80
C LEU A 76 -0.52 1.72 2.10
N ARG A 77 0.72 1.27 2.30
CA ARG A 77 1.52 1.69 3.46
C ARG A 77 1.75 3.20 3.53
N GLU A 78 1.75 3.87 2.38
CA GLU A 78 1.84 5.33 2.26
C GLU A 78 0.66 6.07 2.92
N LEU A 79 -0.48 5.40 3.14
CA LEU A 79 -1.60 6.01 3.86
C LEU A 79 -1.17 6.41 5.27
N GLN A 80 -0.35 5.60 5.95
CA GLN A 80 0.19 5.92 7.30
C GLN A 80 0.95 7.24 7.34
N ILE A 81 1.56 7.66 6.23
CA ILE A 81 2.28 8.92 6.10
C ILE A 81 1.31 10.08 5.86
N ILE A 82 0.18 9.83 5.20
CA ILE A 82 -0.80 10.85 4.82
C ILE A 82 -1.77 11.15 5.98
N TYR A 83 -2.09 10.15 6.82
CA TYR A 83 -3.00 10.30 7.97
C TYR A 83 -2.60 11.36 9.02
N PRO A 84 -1.32 11.49 9.45
CA PRO A 84 -0.91 12.46 10.46
C PRO A 84 -1.16 13.93 10.07
N TYR A 85 -1.29 14.23 8.77
CA TYR A 85 -1.56 15.59 8.29
C TYR A 85 -3.06 15.96 8.31
N ARG A 86 -3.93 15.09 8.84
CA ARG A 86 -5.39 15.30 8.89
C ARG A 86 -5.88 16.32 9.92
N CYS A 87 -5.02 16.89 10.77
CA CYS A 87 -5.46 17.84 11.78
C CYS A 87 -4.46 18.98 11.98
N THR A 88 -4.51 19.97 11.10
CA THR A 88 -4.43 21.37 11.54
C THR A 88 -5.78 22.00 11.25
N SER A 89 -6.71 21.86 12.21
CA SER A 89 -7.87 22.76 12.23
C SER A 89 -7.33 24.20 12.39
N PRO A 90 -7.76 25.20 11.61
CA PRO A 90 -7.39 26.57 11.88
C PRO A 90 -7.81 26.86 13.32
N ALA A 91 -6.85 27.29 14.15
CA ALA A 91 -7.13 27.66 15.53
C ALA A 91 -8.40 28.52 15.57
N ILE A 92 -9.42 28.05 16.28
CA ILE A 92 -10.64 28.83 16.49
C ILE A 92 -10.19 30.09 17.23
N ILE A 93 -10.09 31.20 16.49
CA ILE A 93 -10.01 32.53 17.09
C ILE A 93 -11.40 32.72 17.68
N ILE A 94 -11.55 32.44 18.98
CA ILE A 94 -12.75 32.74 19.75
C ILE A 94 -12.94 34.25 19.67
N PRO A 95 -14.00 34.78 19.03
CA PRO A 95 -14.28 36.20 19.08
C PRO A 95 -14.85 36.51 20.47
N THR A 96 -14.19 37.41 21.17
CA THR A 96 -14.65 38.02 22.43
C THR A 96 -16.10 38.52 22.27
N PRO A 97 -17.02 38.22 23.21
CA PRO A 97 -18.41 38.60 23.04
C PRO A 97 -18.60 40.10 23.28
N ALA A 98 -18.94 40.84 22.23
CA ALA A 98 -19.57 42.16 22.35
C ALA A 98 -21.09 41.99 22.31
N SER A 99 -21.75 42.68 23.24
CA SER A 99 -23.16 42.56 23.57
C SER A 99 -24.13 43.02 22.47
N SER A 100 -25.28 42.33 22.46
CA SER A 100 -26.66 42.84 22.32
C SER A 100 -27.38 42.90 20.96
N PHE A 101 -28.65 42.48 21.05
CA PHE A 101 -29.85 42.70 20.23
C PHE A 101 -30.35 41.59 19.28
N SER A 102 -31.64 41.29 19.49
CA SER A 102 -32.47 40.19 18.98
C SER A 102 -32.98 40.38 17.56
N SER A 103 -33.23 39.29 16.83
CA SER A 103 -34.55 38.97 16.22
C SER A 103 -34.55 37.61 15.51
N THR A 104 -35.72 36.98 15.55
CA THR A 104 -36.06 35.61 15.14
C THR A 104 -36.13 35.44 13.62
N THR A 105 -35.39 34.46 13.08
CA THR A 105 -35.83 33.74 11.87
C THR A 105 -35.37 32.29 11.99
N SER A 106 -36.33 31.38 12.09
CA SER A 106 -36.14 29.94 12.03
C SER A 106 -35.76 29.52 10.62
N THR A 107 -34.52 29.10 10.43
CA THR A 107 -34.11 28.31 9.27
C THR A 107 -33.26 27.17 9.78
N THR A 108 -33.78 25.95 9.65
CA THR A 108 -33.08 24.70 9.93
C THR A 108 -31.97 24.55 8.89
N THR A 109 -30.81 25.17 9.13
CA THR A 109 -29.58 24.80 8.42
C THR A 109 -28.98 23.62 9.16
N THR A 110 -29.26 22.42 8.63
CA THR A 110 -28.38 21.26 8.80
C THR A 110 -26.96 21.70 8.43
N SER A 111 -26.15 21.96 9.45
CA SER A 111 -24.70 22.06 9.34
C SER A 111 -24.18 20.69 8.93
N GLY A 112 -24.21 20.46 7.62
CA GLY A 112 -23.38 19.45 7.00
C GLY A 112 -21.94 19.89 7.18
N ASP A 113 -21.29 19.36 8.21
CA ASP A 113 -19.84 19.25 8.28
C ASP A 113 -19.40 18.43 7.08
N VAL A 114 -19.21 19.10 5.96
CA VAL A 114 -18.53 18.52 4.81
C VAL A 114 -17.06 18.52 5.17
N CYS A 115 -16.63 17.51 5.91
CA CYS A 115 -15.26 17.02 5.86
C CYS A 115 -15.05 16.50 4.43
N ASN A 116 -14.88 17.42 3.48
CA ASN A 116 -14.59 17.10 2.09
C ASN A 116 -13.41 16.14 2.06
N ASP A 117 -13.58 15.07 1.29
CA ASP A 117 -12.69 13.95 1.02
C ASP A 117 -11.27 14.37 0.53
N ALA A 118 -10.52 15.14 1.32
CA ALA A 118 -9.17 15.62 0.98
C ALA A 118 -8.14 14.49 0.80
N ILE A 119 -8.52 13.24 1.06
CA ILE A 119 -7.70 12.04 0.89
C ILE A 119 -7.91 11.38 -0.48
N LEU A 120 -9.06 11.58 -1.12
CA LEU A 120 -9.39 11.00 -2.41
C LEU A 120 -8.39 11.37 -3.53
N PRO A 121 -7.94 12.65 -3.67
CA PRO A 121 -6.95 12.99 -4.71
C PRO A 121 -5.58 12.32 -4.47
N ASN A 122 -5.23 12.00 -3.23
CA ASN A 122 -4.01 11.23 -2.93
C ASN A 122 -4.20 9.73 -3.22
N LEU A 123 -5.41 9.18 -3.01
CA LEU A 123 -5.68 7.77 -3.26
C LEU A 123 -5.59 7.42 -4.76
N GLU A 124 -6.16 8.25 -5.63
CA GLU A 124 -6.06 8.05 -7.09
C GLU A 124 -4.61 8.15 -7.58
N ASN A 125 -3.83 9.08 -7.05
CA ASN A 125 -2.40 9.20 -7.36
C ASN A 125 -1.61 7.96 -6.90
N ILE A 126 -1.89 7.44 -5.70
CA ILE A 126 -1.29 6.19 -5.21
C ILE A 126 -1.67 5.04 -6.15
N MET A 127 -2.94 4.94 -6.54
CA MET A 127 -3.40 3.92 -7.49
C MET A 127 -2.65 4.00 -8.82
N GLU A 128 -2.51 5.20 -9.39
CA GLU A 128 -1.86 5.37 -10.69
C GLU A 128 -0.37 5.00 -10.61
N LYS A 129 0.33 5.40 -9.55
CA LYS A 129 1.72 5.00 -9.32
C LYS A 129 1.88 3.48 -9.26
N TRP A 130 1.03 2.79 -8.51
CA TRP A 130 1.09 1.33 -8.42
C TRP A 130 0.75 0.65 -9.74
N ARG A 131 -0.27 1.12 -10.46
CA ARG A 131 -0.61 0.63 -11.81
C ARG A 131 0.57 0.78 -12.76
N PHE A 132 1.17 1.96 -12.77
CA PHE A 132 2.29 2.29 -13.64
C PHE A 132 3.51 1.42 -13.32
N ALA A 133 3.86 1.29 -12.04
CA ALA A 133 4.95 0.43 -11.59
C ALA A 133 4.73 -1.05 -11.94
N CYS A 134 3.51 -1.55 -11.79
CA CYS A 134 3.21 -2.95 -12.13
C CYS A 134 3.29 -3.23 -13.64
N ARG A 135 3.03 -2.23 -14.50
CA ARG A 135 3.22 -2.37 -15.95
C ARG A 135 4.69 -2.53 -16.35
N ALA A 136 5.63 -2.01 -15.56
CA ALA A 136 7.05 -2.16 -15.82
C ALA A 136 7.55 -3.60 -15.66
N ILE A 137 6.86 -4.43 -14.86
CA ILE A 137 7.24 -5.82 -14.63
C ILE A 137 7.13 -6.63 -15.94
N PRO A 138 8.24 -7.17 -16.49
CA PRO A 138 8.22 -7.99 -17.70
C PRO A 138 7.51 -9.33 -17.50
N ASN A 139 7.30 -10.06 -18.60
CA ASN A 139 6.81 -11.44 -18.53
C ASN A 139 7.85 -12.35 -17.86
N GLY A 140 7.38 -13.33 -17.08
CA GLY A 140 8.25 -14.32 -16.42
C GLY A 140 8.56 -14.02 -14.96
N HIS A 141 8.05 -12.90 -14.43
CA HIS A 141 8.02 -12.58 -13.00
C HIS A 141 6.59 -12.76 -12.48
N ASP A 142 6.42 -13.55 -11.41
CA ASP A 142 5.12 -13.91 -10.86
C ASP A 142 4.82 -13.08 -9.62
N ILE A 143 3.71 -12.35 -9.63
CA ILE A 143 3.19 -11.66 -8.44
C ILE A 143 2.36 -12.67 -7.68
N ASN A 144 2.94 -13.27 -6.62
CA ASN A 144 2.27 -14.35 -5.91
C ASN A 144 1.35 -13.85 -4.79
N PHE A 145 1.67 -12.70 -4.18
CA PHE A 145 0.95 -12.19 -3.04
C PHE A 145 0.96 -10.65 -2.97
N VAL A 146 -0.20 -10.08 -2.62
CA VAL A 146 -0.41 -8.65 -2.42
C VAL A 146 -1.03 -8.42 -1.05
N CYS A 147 -0.32 -7.72 -0.16
CA CYS A 147 -0.87 -7.22 1.08
C CYS A 147 -1.31 -5.76 0.90
N PHE A 148 -2.56 -5.45 1.24
CA PHE A 148 -3.04 -4.08 1.36
C PHE A 148 -3.00 -3.67 2.83
N GLU A 149 -2.08 -2.77 3.14
CA GLU A 149 -1.88 -2.20 4.48
C GLU A 149 -2.89 -1.07 4.71
N LEU A 150 -3.82 -1.29 5.64
CA LEU A 150 -4.91 -0.38 5.96
C LEU A 150 -4.77 0.24 7.36
N SER A 151 -3.60 0.17 8.01
CA SER A 151 -3.41 0.84 9.30
C SER A 151 -3.66 2.35 9.18
N ALA A 152 -4.63 2.83 9.95
CA ALA A 152 -4.92 4.24 10.14
C ALA A 152 -4.88 4.58 11.64
N PRO A 153 -4.30 5.74 12.06
CA PRO A 153 -4.18 6.11 13.47
C PRO A 153 -5.50 6.13 14.26
N ASP A 154 -6.61 6.37 13.59
CA ASP A 154 -7.98 6.47 14.14
C ASP A 154 -8.91 5.36 13.61
N GLY A 155 -8.38 4.39 12.87
CA GLY A 155 -9.18 3.38 12.18
C GLY A 155 -10.04 3.93 11.03
N TYR A 156 -9.87 5.20 10.66
CA TYR A 156 -10.58 5.80 9.54
C TYR A 156 -10.14 5.17 8.23
N MET A 157 -11.11 4.79 7.38
CA MET A 157 -10.87 4.30 6.02
C MET A 157 -11.47 5.29 5.01
N PRO A 158 -10.72 5.78 4.02
CA PRO A 158 -11.24 6.73 3.05
C PRO A 158 -12.35 6.12 2.20
N SER A 159 -13.26 6.98 1.78
CA SER A 159 -14.17 6.68 0.69
C SER A 159 -13.34 6.25 -0.54
N GLY A 160 -13.68 5.13 -1.17
CA GLY A 160 -12.98 4.61 -2.35
C GLY A 160 -11.97 3.47 -2.13
N ILE A 161 -11.62 3.10 -0.89
CA ILE A 161 -10.74 1.94 -0.63
C ILE A 161 -11.26 0.67 -1.30
N SER A 162 -12.55 0.35 -1.16
CA SER A 162 -13.17 -0.80 -1.81
C SER A 162 -12.91 -0.85 -3.32
N ARG A 163 -13.05 0.30 -4.01
CA ARG A 163 -12.80 0.42 -5.45
C ARG A 163 -11.32 0.19 -5.76
N MET A 164 -10.42 0.72 -4.92
CA MET A 164 -8.99 0.49 -5.09
C MET A 164 -8.62 -0.98 -4.93
N LEU A 165 -9.07 -1.61 -3.84
CA LEU A 165 -8.83 -3.03 -3.56
C LEU A 165 -9.28 -3.89 -4.73
N GLN A 166 -10.50 -3.64 -5.24
CA GLN A 166 -11.05 -4.35 -6.38
C GLN A 166 -10.22 -4.17 -7.63
N ILE A 167 -9.91 -2.93 -8.00
CA ILE A 167 -9.23 -2.70 -9.26
C ILE A 167 -7.78 -3.20 -9.21
N ILE A 168 -7.04 -2.95 -8.14
CA ILE A 168 -5.64 -3.37 -8.03
C ILE A 168 -5.53 -4.89 -7.92
N SER A 169 -6.32 -5.55 -7.06
CA SER A 169 -6.29 -7.02 -6.96
C SER A 169 -6.66 -7.68 -8.29
N THR A 170 -7.66 -7.16 -9.02
CA THR A 170 -8.04 -7.66 -10.35
C THR A 170 -6.90 -7.52 -11.36
N VAL A 171 -6.27 -6.35 -11.44
CA VAL A 171 -5.20 -6.11 -12.43
C VAL A 171 -3.98 -6.99 -12.14
N LEU A 172 -3.66 -7.19 -10.86
CA LEU A 172 -2.52 -8.00 -10.46
C LEU A 172 -2.80 -9.50 -10.59
N SER A 173 -4.03 -9.96 -10.36
CA SER A 173 -4.39 -11.36 -10.61
C SER A 173 -4.27 -11.74 -12.08
N LEU A 174 -4.38 -10.79 -13.01
CA LEU A 174 -4.14 -11.03 -14.44
C LEU A 174 -2.66 -11.21 -14.79
N LYS A 175 -1.74 -10.81 -13.91
CA LYS A 175 -0.29 -11.06 -14.06
C LYS A 175 0.15 -12.41 -13.50
N GLU A 176 -0.77 -13.17 -12.93
CA GLU A 176 -0.53 -14.52 -12.46
C GLU A 176 -0.03 -15.41 -13.61
N ARG A 177 1.15 -16.00 -13.44
CA ARG A 177 1.72 -16.92 -14.44
C ARG A 177 1.05 -18.30 -14.37
N GLU A 178 0.73 -18.75 -13.18
CA GLU A 178 0.14 -20.06 -12.92
C GLU A 178 -1.19 -19.91 -12.20
N LYS A 179 -2.27 -20.32 -12.87
CA LYS A 179 -3.64 -20.15 -12.39
C LYS A 179 -3.83 -20.69 -10.96
N GLY A 180 -4.33 -19.85 -10.06
CA GLY A 180 -4.67 -20.21 -8.68
C GLY A 180 -3.53 -20.06 -7.67
N ARG A 181 -2.41 -19.42 -8.01
CA ARG A 181 -1.31 -19.04 -7.10
C ARG A 181 -1.40 -17.62 -6.54
N PHE A 182 -2.08 -16.69 -7.23
CA PHE A 182 -2.28 -15.33 -6.78
C PHE A 182 -3.10 -15.31 -5.48
N ARG A 183 -2.57 -14.59 -4.51
CA ARG A 183 -3.18 -14.37 -3.20
C ARG A 183 -3.20 -12.87 -2.93
N CYS A 184 -4.19 -12.41 -2.21
CA CYS A 184 -4.14 -11.07 -1.65
C CYS A 184 -4.76 -11.05 -0.25
N GLY A 185 -4.42 -10.02 0.51
CA GLY A 185 -4.85 -9.92 1.89
C GLY A 185 -4.87 -8.50 2.41
N LEU A 186 -5.47 -8.35 3.58
CA LEU A 186 -5.57 -7.09 4.29
C LEU A 186 -4.77 -7.16 5.60
N GLU A 187 -4.11 -6.07 5.93
CA GLU A 187 -3.41 -5.85 7.18
C GLU A 187 -3.81 -4.50 7.79
N GLY A 188 -3.61 -4.33 9.10
CA GLY A 188 -3.79 -3.03 9.74
C GLY A 188 -5.24 -2.58 9.95
N CYS A 189 -6.23 -3.43 9.73
CA CYS A 189 -7.64 -3.12 9.96
C CYS A 189 -8.32 -4.09 10.94
N SER A 190 -9.45 -3.67 11.51
CA SER A 190 -10.24 -4.51 12.41
C SER A 190 -10.88 -5.69 11.67
N PRO A 191 -11.22 -6.81 12.33
CA PRO A 191 -11.89 -7.94 11.68
C PRO A 191 -13.20 -7.56 10.98
N ALA A 192 -13.97 -6.63 11.56
CA ALA A 192 -15.18 -6.12 10.94
C ALA A 192 -14.90 -5.33 9.65
N ALA A 193 -13.81 -4.54 9.62
CA ALA A 193 -13.38 -3.85 8.41
C ALA A 193 -12.85 -4.84 7.36
N ALA A 194 -12.08 -5.84 7.76
CA ALA A 194 -11.58 -6.89 6.88
C ALA A 194 -12.74 -7.65 6.21
N ALA A 195 -13.73 -8.11 6.99
CA ALA A 195 -14.92 -8.79 6.47
C ALA A 195 -15.75 -7.91 5.52
N ARG A 196 -15.78 -6.59 5.75
CA ARG A 196 -16.44 -5.63 4.85
C ARG A 196 -15.71 -5.51 3.50
N PHE A 197 -14.39 -5.63 3.48
CA PHE A 197 -13.56 -5.43 2.30
C PHE A 197 -13.21 -6.73 1.56
N ASP A 198 -13.35 -7.88 2.20
CA ASP A 198 -13.12 -9.20 1.61
C ASP A 198 -13.82 -9.40 0.25
N PRO A 199 -15.11 -9.03 0.07
CA PRO A 199 -15.78 -9.15 -1.23
C PRO A 199 -15.22 -8.24 -2.33
N CYS A 200 -14.39 -7.25 -1.97
CA CYS A 200 -13.74 -6.37 -2.93
C CYS A 200 -12.43 -6.96 -3.46
N LEU A 201 -11.93 -8.07 -2.92
CA LEU A 201 -10.65 -8.65 -3.33
C LEU A 201 -10.84 -9.77 -4.35
N VAL A 202 -9.85 -9.92 -5.24
CA VAL A 202 -9.79 -11.01 -6.22
C VAL A 202 -8.72 -12.02 -5.83
N GLY A 203 -9.01 -13.31 -6.03
CA GLY A 203 -8.11 -14.42 -5.70
C GLY A 203 -8.45 -15.06 -4.35
N ASN A 204 -7.61 -16.00 -3.91
CA ASN A 204 -7.76 -16.60 -2.59
C ASN A 204 -7.33 -15.55 -1.54
N VAL A 205 -8.30 -15.03 -0.80
CA VAL A 205 -8.10 -13.97 0.18
C VAL A 205 -7.55 -14.53 1.49
N ALA A 206 -6.46 -13.96 1.98
CA ALA A 206 -5.90 -14.26 3.30
C ALA A 206 -6.05 -13.04 4.20
N ILE A 207 -6.60 -13.21 5.40
CA ILE A 207 -6.57 -12.15 6.42
C ILE A 207 -5.20 -12.27 7.12
N VAL A 208 -4.31 -11.32 6.83
CA VAL A 208 -2.90 -11.34 7.24
C VAL A 208 -2.77 -10.87 8.69
N GLY A 209 -3.64 -9.95 9.10
CA GLY A 209 -3.84 -9.61 10.50
C GLY A 209 -4.55 -10.75 11.21
N TRP A 210 -3.88 -11.34 12.22
CA TRP A 210 -4.38 -12.34 13.18
C TRP A 210 -4.17 -13.83 12.86
N SER A 211 -3.52 -14.21 11.75
CA SER A 211 -3.18 -15.62 11.45
C SER A 211 -1.74 -16.04 11.83
N LEU A 212 -0.99 -15.23 12.58
CA LEU A 212 0.34 -15.59 13.11
C LEU A 212 0.39 -15.71 14.64
N LEU A 213 -0.76 -15.87 15.31
CA LEU A 213 -0.79 -16.11 16.77
C LEU A 213 -1.25 -17.50 17.19
N ASN A 214 -1.59 -18.41 16.27
CA ASN A 214 -1.84 -19.81 16.61
C ASN A 214 -1.61 -20.69 15.37
N GLU A 215 -0.38 -21.19 15.19
CA GLU A 215 -0.08 -22.57 14.77
C GLU A 215 1.39 -22.90 15.06
#